data_AF-A0A7S3PW52-F1
#
_entry.id   AF-A0A7S3PW52-F1
#
_cell.length_a   1.000
_cell.length_b   1.000
_cell.length_c   1.000
_cell.angle_alpha   90.00
_cell.angle_beta   90.00
_cell.angle_gamma   90.00
#
_symmetry.space_group_name_H-M   'P 1'
#
loop_
_entity.id
_entity.type
_entity.pdbx_description
1 polymer ?
#
loop_
_entity_poly.entity_id
_entity_poly.type
_entity_poly.pdbx_seq_one_letter_code
_entity_poly.pdbx_strand_id
1 'polypeptide(L)'
;GPNTSSSSSYSSRIYLCPPSPTLVTYSTLMSRAVGLGKERVALRLWRLMILQSNFFANSSTPAGASDAAATTLGSEFGAPIVPDIRAVNILMNAFAKIGMNDHAQMLMEQLYTGTVVRYDTSVDEKDFERGLIHVVPRMEPNIVTYNTLIDACHRAGDLDAALEALNDMKENTKLRP
;
A
#
# COMPACT_ATOMS: atom_id res chain seq x y z
N GLY A 1 -44.17 -40.55 24.47
CA GLY A 1 -44.52 -39.86 23.22
C GLY A 1 -44.03 -38.43 23.31
N PRO A 2 -43.37 -37.88 22.29
CA PRO A 2 -42.35 -36.85 22.44
C PRO A 2 -42.86 -35.41 22.27
N ASN A 3 -42.02 -34.51 22.78
CA ASN A 3 -41.66 -33.19 22.25
C ASN A 3 -42.67 -32.04 22.27
N THR A 4 -42.47 -31.19 23.27
CA THR A 4 -42.71 -29.75 23.29
C THR A 4 -42.09 -29.06 22.07
N SER A 5 -42.94 -28.52 21.20
CA SER A 5 -42.56 -27.65 20.09
C SER A 5 -42.22 -26.24 20.60
N SER A 6 -41.02 -26.08 21.16
CA SER A 6 -40.40 -24.76 21.29
C SER A 6 -39.70 -24.44 19.97
N SER A 7 -40.44 -23.78 19.07
CA SER A 7 -39.93 -23.15 17.85
C SER A 7 -39.08 -21.93 18.22
N SER A 8 -37.93 -22.16 18.85
CA SER A 8 -36.92 -21.12 19.05
C SER A 8 -36.16 -20.95 17.75
N SER A 9 -36.52 -19.89 17.02
CA SER A 9 -35.65 -19.07 16.18
C SER A 9 -34.18 -19.55 16.15
N TYR A 10 -33.87 -20.43 15.19
CA TYR A 10 -32.51 -20.56 14.71
C TYR A 10 -32.24 -19.32 13.86
N SER A 11 -31.91 -18.20 14.52
CA SER A 11 -31.13 -17.14 13.89
C SER A 11 -29.81 -17.77 13.46
N SER A 12 -29.80 -18.27 12.23
CA SER A 12 -28.60 -18.57 11.47
C SER A 12 -27.77 -17.28 11.45
N ARG A 13 -26.83 -17.16 12.39
CA ARG A 13 -25.66 -16.31 12.23
C ARG A 13 -24.98 -16.79 10.97
N ILE A 14 -25.33 -16.18 9.85
CA ILE A 14 -24.57 -16.26 8.62
C ILE A 14 -23.19 -15.73 9.02
N TYR A 15 -22.27 -16.65 9.34
CA TYR A 15 -20.84 -16.36 9.39
C TYR A 15 -20.45 -16.06 7.95
N LEU A 16 -20.78 -14.84 7.51
CA LEU A 16 -20.30 -14.28 6.27
C LEU A 16 -18.80 -14.12 6.50
N CYS A 17 -18.01 -15.07 6.00
CA CYS A 17 -16.57 -14.92 5.94
C CYS A 17 -16.32 -13.56 5.28
N PRO A 18 -15.73 -12.58 5.98
CA PRO A 18 -15.57 -11.25 5.42
C PRO A 18 -14.79 -11.39 4.11
N PRO A 19 -15.21 -10.70 3.03
CA PRO A 19 -14.51 -10.79 1.76
C PRO A 19 -13.05 -10.42 1.97
N SER A 20 -12.15 -11.20 1.36
CA SER A 20 -10.72 -10.93 1.44
C SER A 20 -10.43 -9.52 0.92
N PRO A 21 -9.70 -8.69 1.68
CA PRO A 21 -9.44 -7.32 1.27
C PRO A 21 -8.59 -7.32 0.00
N THR A 22 -8.92 -6.43 -0.93
CA THR A 22 -8.21 -6.23 -2.21
C THR A 22 -7.47 -4.90 -2.23
N LEU A 23 -6.65 -4.66 -3.26
CA LEU A 23 -6.03 -3.34 -3.51
C LEU A 23 -7.06 -2.20 -3.49
N VAL A 24 -8.24 -2.43 -4.07
CA VAL A 24 -9.33 -1.45 -4.08
C VAL A 24 -9.83 -1.18 -2.66
N THR A 25 -9.94 -2.20 -1.83
CA THR A 25 -10.35 -2.06 -0.43
C THR A 25 -9.36 -1.18 0.35
N TYR A 26 -8.06 -1.47 0.23
CA TYR A 26 -7.02 -0.69 0.91
C TYR A 26 -6.94 0.74 0.38
N SER A 27 -6.81 0.94 -0.93
CA SER A 27 -6.72 2.28 -1.52
C SER A 27 -7.95 3.15 -1.19
N THR A 28 -9.14 2.56 -1.13
CA THR A 28 -10.38 3.28 -0.76
C THR A 28 -10.36 3.69 0.71
N LEU A 29 -10.02 2.77 1.62
CA LEU A 29 -9.95 3.05 3.05
C LEU A 29 -8.83 4.05 3.37
N MET A 30 -7.68 3.93 2.72
CA MET A 30 -6.57 4.88 2.84
C MET A 30 -6.98 6.28 2.37
N SER A 31 -7.57 6.38 1.17
CA SER A 31 -8.04 7.67 0.63
C SER A 31 -9.06 8.31 1.57
N ARG A 32 -10.00 7.52 2.11
CA ARG A 32 -10.97 8.00 3.09
C ARG A 32 -10.31 8.47 4.39
N ALA A 33 -9.31 7.75 4.89
CA ALA A 33 -8.57 8.12 6.09
C ALA A 33 -7.80 9.45 5.91
N VAL A 34 -7.13 9.64 4.76
CA VAL A 34 -6.47 10.90 4.39
C VAL A 34 -7.47 12.05 4.26
N GLY A 35 -8.68 11.78 3.75
CA GLY A 35 -9.76 12.78 3.70
C GLY A 35 -10.33 13.17 5.07
N LEU A 36 -10.20 12.30 6.08
CA LEU A 36 -10.69 12.52 7.44
C LEU A 36 -9.63 13.10 8.40
N GLY A 37 -8.43 13.44 7.91
CA GLY A 37 -7.34 13.91 8.78
C GLY A 37 -6.73 12.79 9.64
N LYS A 38 -6.87 11.53 9.20
CA LYS A 38 -6.38 10.33 9.89
C LYS A 38 -5.27 9.67 9.07
N GLU A 39 -4.26 10.44 8.68
CA GLU A 39 -3.19 10.02 7.77
C GLU A 39 -2.40 8.83 8.33
N ARG A 40 -2.15 8.80 9.65
CA ARG A 40 -1.48 7.65 10.30
C ARG A 40 -2.24 6.34 10.12
N VAL A 41 -3.56 6.37 10.04
CA VAL A 41 -4.38 5.18 9.74
C VAL A 41 -4.14 4.74 8.31
N ALA A 42 -4.00 5.67 7.36
CA ALA A 42 -3.66 5.34 5.98
C ALA A 42 -2.28 4.66 5.89
N LEU A 43 -1.27 5.13 6.63
CA LEU A 43 0.04 4.48 6.71
C LEU A 43 -0.04 3.06 7.28
N ARG A 44 -0.86 2.85 8.31
CA ARG A 44 -1.06 1.51 8.88
C ARG A 44 -1.78 0.58 7.91
N LEU A 45 -2.76 1.09 7.17
CA LEU A 45 -3.45 0.34 6.12
C LEU A 45 -2.50 -0.04 4.98
N TRP A 46 -1.61 0.86 4.57
CA TRP A 46 -0.54 0.55 3.62
C TRP A 46 0.36 -0.58 4.15
N ARG A 47 0.81 -0.48 5.41
CA ARG A 47 1.58 -1.54 6.06
C ARG A 47 0.86 -2.88 6.00
N LEU A 48 -0.45 -2.90 6.31
CA LEU A 48 -1.23 -4.14 6.25
C LEU A 48 -1.31 -4.68 4.82
N MET A 49 -1.49 -3.81 3.83
CA MET A 49 -1.53 -4.19 2.42
C MET A 49 -0.23 -4.88 1.97
N ILE A 50 0.93 -4.32 2.34
CA ILE A 50 2.26 -4.85 1.93
C ILE A 50 2.72 -6.05 2.78
N LEU A 51 2.22 -6.18 4.02
CA LEU A 51 2.56 -7.28 4.94
C LEU A 51 1.62 -8.48 4.82
N GLN A 52 0.49 -8.35 4.13
CA GLN A 52 -0.33 -9.52 3.85
C GLN A 52 0.48 -10.52 3.03
N SER A 53 0.51 -11.76 3.52
CA SER A 53 1.43 -12.89 3.22
C SER A 53 1.69 -13.22 1.75
N ASN A 54 1.06 -12.52 0.81
CA ASN A 54 0.96 -12.91 -0.57
C ASN A 54 1.85 -12.06 -1.50
N PHE A 55 2.35 -10.89 -1.08
CA PHE A 55 3.33 -10.13 -1.90
C PHE A 55 4.58 -10.97 -2.25
N PHE A 56 4.99 -11.88 -1.36
CA PHE A 56 6.25 -12.62 -1.45
C PHE A 56 6.17 -13.97 -2.16
N ALA A 57 4.98 -14.42 -2.61
CA ALA A 57 4.80 -15.78 -3.14
C ALA A 57 5.39 -15.99 -4.55
N ASN A 58 5.71 -14.93 -5.30
CA ASN A 58 6.11 -15.05 -6.71
C ASN A 58 7.58 -14.77 -7.02
N SER A 59 8.46 -14.63 -6.01
CA SER A 59 9.90 -14.39 -6.26
C SER A 59 10.85 -15.33 -5.52
N SER A 60 10.38 -16.45 -4.98
CA SER A 60 11.25 -17.43 -4.32
C SER A 60 10.78 -18.86 -4.56
N THR A 61 10.94 -19.37 -5.77
CA THR A 61 11.24 -20.78 -5.97
C THR A 61 12.75 -20.90 -6.23
N PRO A 62 13.57 -21.28 -5.24
CA PRO A 62 14.89 -21.79 -5.58
C PRO A 62 14.68 -23.06 -6.39
N ALA A 63 15.21 -23.06 -7.61
CA ALA A 63 15.28 -24.24 -8.45
C ALA A 63 15.99 -25.36 -7.66
N GLY A 64 15.25 -26.41 -7.32
CA GLY A 64 15.80 -27.64 -6.75
C GLY A 64 15.31 -27.96 -5.34
N ALA A 65 14.10 -28.51 -5.24
CA ALA A 65 13.76 -29.57 -4.27
C ALA A 65 12.36 -30.12 -4.61
N SER A 66 12.35 -31.24 -5.32
CA SER A 66 11.24 -32.18 -5.37
C SER A 66 11.06 -32.82 -4.00
N ASP A 67 9.92 -32.61 -3.35
CA ASP A 67 9.00 -33.67 -2.91
C ASP A 67 8.07 -33.20 -1.78
N ALA A 68 6.78 -33.22 -2.08
CA ALA A 68 5.72 -33.79 -1.25
C ALA A 68 5.58 -33.37 0.23
N ALA A 69 5.80 -32.10 0.59
CA ALA A 69 5.38 -31.57 1.90
C ALA A 69 4.90 -30.10 1.91
N ALA A 70 4.60 -29.51 0.74
CA ALA A 70 4.14 -28.11 0.63
C ALA A 70 2.66 -27.97 0.23
N THR A 71 1.83 -29.00 0.45
CA THR A 71 0.46 -29.05 -0.09
C THR A 71 -0.63 -28.53 0.85
N THR A 72 -0.34 -28.03 2.05
CA THR A 72 -1.44 -27.60 2.97
C THR A 72 -1.15 -26.37 3.82
N LEU A 73 -0.62 -25.31 3.21
CA LEU A 73 -0.73 -23.93 3.74
C LEU A 73 -0.95 -22.90 2.62
N GLY A 74 -1.51 -23.32 1.48
CA GLY A 74 -1.91 -22.42 0.40
C GLY A 74 -3.41 -22.49 0.21
N SER A 75 -4.09 -21.33 0.25
CA SER A 75 -5.49 -21.10 -0.16
C SER A 75 -6.49 -20.69 0.93
N GLU A 76 -6.15 -19.77 1.83
CA GLU A 76 -7.18 -18.92 2.48
C GLU A 76 -7.01 -17.42 2.21
N PHE A 77 -5.86 -17.00 1.66
CA PHE A 77 -5.61 -15.60 1.33
C PHE A 77 -5.27 -15.51 -0.16
N GLY A 78 -6.06 -14.74 -0.90
CA GLY A 78 -5.99 -14.59 -2.36
C GLY A 78 -4.65 -14.04 -2.87
N ALA A 79 -4.53 -13.80 -4.17
CA ALA A 79 -3.29 -13.38 -4.81
C ALA A 79 -2.54 -12.22 -4.11
N PRO A 80 -1.20 -12.11 -4.27
CA PRO A 80 -0.40 -10.94 -3.89
C PRO A 80 -1.13 -9.63 -4.15
N ILE A 81 -1.29 -8.79 -3.12
CA ILE A 81 -1.77 -7.42 -3.33
C ILE A 81 -0.56 -6.56 -3.67
N VAL A 82 -0.37 -6.29 -4.95
CA VAL A 82 0.68 -5.40 -5.43
C VAL A 82 0.13 -3.98 -5.47
N PRO A 83 0.77 -2.99 -4.81
CA PRO A 83 0.34 -1.60 -4.91
C PRO A 83 0.43 -1.08 -6.34
N ASP A 84 -0.55 -0.28 -6.75
CA ASP A 84 -0.51 0.46 -8.00
C ASP A 84 -0.12 1.94 -7.79
N ILE A 85 0.08 2.67 -8.89
CA ILE A 85 0.46 4.09 -8.84
C ILE A 85 -0.58 4.94 -8.10
N ARG A 86 -1.86 4.54 -8.14
CA ARG A 86 -2.93 5.24 -7.41
C ARG A 86 -2.77 5.07 -5.90
N ALA A 87 -2.52 3.85 -5.44
CA ALA A 87 -2.27 3.58 -4.03
C ALA A 87 -1.01 4.32 -3.53
N VAL A 88 0.04 4.37 -4.35
CA VAL A 88 1.25 5.15 -4.06
C VAL A 88 0.94 6.64 -3.96
N ASN A 89 0.14 7.22 -4.87
CA ASN A 89 -0.25 8.63 -4.81
C ASN A 89 -1.03 8.96 -3.53
N ILE A 90 -1.88 8.03 -3.06
CA ILE A 90 -2.58 8.18 -1.78
C ILE A 90 -1.59 8.18 -0.61
N LEU A 91 -0.57 7.30 -0.65
CA LEU A 91 0.51 7.27 0.34
C LEU A 91 1.32 8.56 0.33
N MET A 92 1.70 9.07 -0.84
CA MET A 92 2.44 10.32 -1.01
C MET A 92 1.66 11.51 -0.45
N ASN A 93 0.37 11.61 -0.75
CA ASN A 93 -0.52 12.62 -0.18
C ASN A 93 -0.63 12.48 1.35
N ALA A 94 -0.68 11.25 1.88
CA ALA A 94 -0.66 11.03 3.33
C ALA A 94 0.61 11.59 3.97
N PHE A 95 1.80 11.35 3.39
CA PHE A 95 3.06 11.93 3.86
C PHE A 95 3.06 13.46 3.79
N ALA A 96 2.60 14.02 2.68
CA ALA A 96 2.46 15.47 2.48
C ALA A 96 1.57 16.13 3.54
N LYS A 97 0.47 15.45 3.92
CA LYS A 97 -0.46 15.95 4.94
C LYS A 97 0.10 15.86 6.37
N ILE A 98 0.92 14.86 6.65
CA ILE A 98 1.64 14.73 7.94
C ILE A 98 2.77 15.77 8.05
N GLY A 99 3.23 16.33 6.92
CA GLY A 99 4.38 17.22 6.85
C GLY A 99 5.72 16.49 6.70
N MET A 100 5.68 15.22 6.30
CA MET A 100 6.86 14.39 6.04
C MET A 100 7.29 14.53 4.58
N ASN A 101 7.80 15.69 4.20
CA ASN A 101 8.08 16.01 2.80
C ASN A 101 9.28 15.23 2.26
N ASP A 102 10.31 15.03 3.09
CA ASP A 102 11.45 14.16 2.79
C ASP A 102 11.00 12.74 2.41
N HIS A 103 9.94 12.23 3.06
CA HIS A 103 9.37 10.91 2.78
C HIS A 103 8.61 10.90 1.44
N ALA A 104 7.91 12.00 1.11
CA ALA A 104 7.26 12.13 -0.19
C ALA A 104 8.28 12.19 -1.35
N GLN A 105 9.41 12.88 -1.16
CA GLN A 105 10.52 12.90 -2.11
C GLN A 105 11.20 11.53 -2.24
N MET A 106 11.50 10.87 -1.11
CA MET A 106 12.09 9.52 -1.14
C MET A 106 11.15 8.51 -1.81
N LEU A 107 9.83 8.68 -1.67
CA LEU A 107 8.84 7.88 -2.38
C LEU A 107 8.86 8.12 -3.89
N MET A 108 9.11 9.36 -4.34
CA MET A 108 9.29 9.68 -5.76
C MET A 108 10.55 9.02 -6.32
N GLU A 109 11.67 9.09 -5.60
CA GLU A 109 12.92 8.43 -5.99
C GLU A 109 12.74 6.92 -6.11
N GLN A 110 12.06 6.31 -5.14
CA GLN A 110 11.76 4.89 -5.14
C GLN A 110 10.89 4.46 -6.32
N LEU A 111 10.02 5.33 -6.86
CA LEU A 111 9.27 5.01 -8.07
C LEU A 111 10.18 4.80 -9.29
N TYR A 112 11.31 5.51 -9.36
CA TYR A 112 12.30 5.35 -10.43
C TYR A 112 13.28 4.20 -10.19
N THR A 113 13.74 4.05 -8.95
CA THR A 113 14.83 3.13 -8.57
C THR A 113 14.33 1.77 -8.07
N GLY A 114 13.02 1.65 -7.82
CA GLY A 114 12.40 0.61 -7.02
C GLY A 114 12.85 -0.81 -7.33
N THR A 115 13.74 -1.32 -6.51
CA THR A 115 14.00 -2.75 -6.41
C THR A 115 13.10 -3.29 -5.29
N VAL A 116 12.50 -4.46 -5.49
CA VAL A 116 11.67 -5.10 -4.45
C VAL A 116 12.59 -5.54 -3.33
N VAL A 117 12.79 -4.68 -2.32
CA VAL A 117 13.58 -5.00 -1.13
C VAL A 117 12.65 -5.64 -0.11
N ARG A 118 13.07 -6.82 0.39
CA ARG A 118 12.43 -7.48 1.53
C ARG A 118 12.54 -6.54 2.74
N TYR A 119 11.44 -5.88 3.11
CA TYR A 119 11.37 -5.18 4.39
C TYR A 119 11.20 -6.22 5.50
N ASP A 120 12.18 -6.30 6.39
CA ASP A 120 12.05 -7.13 7.59
C ASP A 120 10.98 -6.51 8.51
N THR A 121 10.11 -7.33 9.08
CA THR A 121 8.99 -6.89 9.92
C THR A 121 9.41 -6.43 11.32
N SER A 122 10.69 -6.57 11.66
CA SER A 122 11.28 -6.30 12.98
C SER A 122 11.61 -4.82 13.25
N VAL A 123 11.30 -3.93 12.31
CA VAL A 123 11.83 -2.56 12.36
C VAL A 123 11.19 -1.72 13.47
N ASP A 124 12.06 -1.02 14.19
CA ASP A 124 11.72 0.01 15.17
C ASP A 124 10.72 1.03 14.61
N GLU A 125 9.86 1.55 15.49
CA GLU A 125 8.76 2.46 15.13
C GLU A 125 9.24 3.75 14.42
N LYS A 126 10.52 4.10 14.56
CA LYS A 126 11.16 5.28 13.95
C LYS A 126 11.54 5.10 12.48
N ASP A 127 11.73 3.86 12.04
CA ASP A 127 12.04 3.49 10.65
C ASP A 127 10.82 2.88 9.94
N PHE A 128 9.65 2.99 10.59
CA PHE A 128 8.38 2.51 10.06
C PHE A 128 8.06 3.16 8.71
N GLU A 129 8.07 4.48 8.63
CA GLU A 129 7.72 5.24 7.43
C GLU A 129 8.69 5.01 6.28
N ARG A 130 10.00 4.94 6.58
CA ARG A 130 11.03 4.60 5.58
C ARG A 130 10.81 3.21 5.02
N GLY A 131 10.38 2.27 5.85
CA GLY A 131 9.99 0.93 5.46
C GLY A 131 8.84 0.87 4.45
N LEU A 132 7.82 1.72 4.64
CA LEU A 132 6.67 1.79 3.73
C LEU A 132 7.08 2.23 2.32
N ILE A 133 8.16 3.00 2.21
CA ILE A 133 8.67 3.51 0.95
C ILE A 133 9.49 2.43 0.24
N HIS A 134 10.46 1.80 0.91
CA HIS A 134 11.40 0.85 0.28
C HIS A 134 10.73 -0.40 -0.32
N VAL A 135 9.51 -0.72 0.09
CA VAL A 135 8.74 -1.84 -0.47
C VAL A 135 8.01 -1.50 -1.76
N VAL A 136 7.93 -0.21 -2.12
CA VAL A 136 7.25 0.24 -3.33
C VAL A 136 8.04 -0.25 -4.54
N PRO A 137 7.43 -1.01 -5.46
CA PRO A 137 8.11 -1.44 -6.67
C PRO A 137 8.36 -0.24 -7.59
N ARG A 138 9.30 -0.39 -8.53
CA ARG A 138 9.49 0.61 -9.59
C ARG A 138 8.20 0.75 -10.41
N MET A 139 7.73 1.98 -10.57
CA MET A 139 6.56 2.33 -11.38
C MET A 139 6.79 3.65 -12.10
N GLU A 140 6.18 3.86 -13.26
CA GLU A 140 6.26 5.15 -13.95
C GLU A 140 5.38 6.20 -13.23
N PRO A 141 5.97 7.30 -12.73
CA PRO A 141 5.19 8.40 -12.19
C PRO A 141 4.30 9.03 -13.26
N ASN A 142 3.10 9.46 -12.87
CA ASN A 142 2.16 10.17 -13.74
C ASN A 142 1.94 11.62 -13.27
N ILE A 143 1.18 12.42 -14.03
CA ILE A 143 0.87 13.82 -13.69
C ILE A 143 0.32 13.96 -12.26
N VAL A 144 -0.53 13.02 -11.83
CA VAL A 144 -1.09 13.03 -10.47
C VAL A 144 0.01 12.83 -9.41
N THR A 145 1.01 12.00 -9.70
CA THR A 145 2.16 11.75 -8.81
C THR A 145 2.96 13.04 -8.63
N TYR A 146 3.34 13.68 -9.74
CA TYR A 146 4.05 14.96 -9.73
C TYR A 146 3.27 16.07 -9.04
N ASN A 147 1.98 16.24 -9.36
CA ASN A 147 1.15 17.26 -8.73
C ASN A 147 1.02 17.04 -7.22
N THR A 148 0.96 15.77 -6.77
CA THR A 148 0.93 15.45 -5.35
C THR A 148 2.25 15.78 -4.67
N LEU A 149 3.39 15.51 -5.32
CA LEU A 149 4.72 15.87 -4.81
C LEU A 149 4.91 17.39 -4.75
N ILE A 150 4.53 18.12 -5.80
CA ILE A 150 4.60 19.58 -5.86
C ILE A 150 3.76 20.22 -4.74
N ASP A 151 2.55 19.72 -4.49
CA ASP A 151 1.72 20.17 -3.36
C ASP A 151 2.39 19.88 -2.01
N ALA A 152 3.04 18.71 -1.86
CA ALA A 152 3.82 18.37 -0.67
C ALA A 152 4.96 19.36 -0.43
N CYS A 153 5.81 19.59 -1.45
CA CYS A 153 6.93 20.51 -1.41
C CYS A 153 6.48 21.95 -1.13
N HIS A 154 5.37 22.40 -1.75
CA HIS A 154 4.77 23.70 -1.48
C HIS A 154 4.36 23.86 -0.01
N ARG A 155 3.74 22.83 0.59
CA ARG A 155 3.35 22.84 2.01
C ARG A 155 4.56 22.78 2.95
N ALA A 156 5.68 22.20 2.49
CA ALA A 156 6.97 22.18 3.17
C ALA A 156 7.66 23.54 3.22
N GLY A 157 7.33 24.42 2.27
CA GLY A 157 8.15 25.60 1.96
C GLY A 157 9.41 25.28 1.15
N ASP A 158 9.53 24.05 0.65
CA ASP A 158 10.65 23.60 -0.20
C ASP A 158 10.30 23.87 -1.68
N LEU A 159 10.43 25.13 -2.06
CA LEU A 159 10.11 25.58 -3.42
C LEU A 159 11.10 25.05 -4.46
N ASP A 160 12.34 24.80 -4.08
CA ASP A 160 13.37 24.30 -4.98
C ASP A 160 13.02 22.88 -5.43
N ALA A 161 12.69 21.98 -4.50
CA ALA A 161 12.24 20.64 -4.85
C ALA A 161 10.91 20.62 -5.62
N ALA A 162 10.01 21.58 -5.36
CA ALA A 162 8.77 21.73 -6.14
C ALA A 162 9.07 22.11 -7.61
N LEU A 163 10.05 22.98 -7.84
CA LEU A 163 10.49 23.40 -9.17
C LEU A 163 11.22 22.28 -9.90
N GLU A 164 12.07 21.52 -9.21
CA GLU A 164 12.72 20.33 -9.75
C GLU A 164 11.68 19.30 -10.22
N ALA A 165 10.71 18.95 -9.36
CA ALA A 165 9.62 18.05 -9.73
C ALA A 165 8.79 18.56 -10.92
N LEU A 166 8.55 19.87 -11.02
CA LEU A 166 7.85 20.48 -12.15
C LEU A 166 8.66 20.43 -13.44
N ASN A 167 9.98 20.62 -13.37
CA ASN A 167 10.87 20.52 -14.51
C ASN A 167 10.99 19.07 -14.97
N ASP A 168 11.17 18.12 -14.06
CA ASP A 168 11.18 16.69 -14.35
C ASP A 168 9.89 16.23 -15.05
N MET A 169 8.73 16.75 -14.62
CA MET A 169 7.46 16.47 -15.29
C MET A 169 7.44 17.00 -16.73
N LYS A 170 7.98 18.20 -16.97
CA LYS A 170 8.05 18.81 -18.31
C LYS A 170 9.04 18.09 -19.22
N GLU A 171 10.20 17.70 -18.70
CA GLU A 171 11.26 17.03 -19.46
C GLU A 171 10.89 15.58 -19.81
N ASN A 172 10.17 14.90 -18.93
CA ASN A 172 9.62 13.57 -19.22
C ASN A 172 8.45 13.60 -20.25
N THR A 173 8.11 14.78 -20.79
CA THR A 173 7.43 15.18 -22.05
C THR A 173 6.19 14.43 -22.57
N LYS A 174 5.81 13.27 -22.04
CA LYS A 174 4.51 12.62 -22.30
C LYS A 174 3.40 13.12 -21.38
N LEU A 175 3.75 13.90 -20.36
CA LEU A 175 2.87 14.35 -19.30
C LEU A 175 2.81 15.88 -19.36
N ARG A 176 1.69 16.45 -19.84
CA ARG A 176 1.47 17.91 -19.80
C ARG A 176 0.90 18.29 -18.43
N PRO A 177 1.36 19.42 -17.82
CA PRO A 177 0.79 19.95 -16.58
C PRO A 177 -0.72 20.21 -16.68
#